data_AF-A0A269PE93-F1
#
_entry.id   AF-A0A269PE93-F1
#
_cell.length_a   1.000
_cell.length_b   1.000
_cell.length_c   1.000
_cell.angle_alpha   90.00
_cell.angle_beta   90.00
_cell.angle_gamma   90.00
#
_symmetry.space_group_name_H-M   'P 1'
#
loop_
_entity.id
_entity.type
_entity.pdbx_description
1 polymer ?
#
loop_
_entity_poly.entity_id
_entity_poly.type
_entity_poly.pdbx_seq_one_letter_code
_entity_poly.pdbx_strand_id
1 'polypeptide(L)'
;MTWLAVCAAVAVTAFLAWAYFTAQRLDRLHMRVDRTRDALQAALDRRCAVVAATLPALRDQARATEEVRLDPRDIAHRLRREDALSVALTRVQKECAGSAPEVAHSLRDAETRVFLALRFYNEAVSDTRALRLRPLVRALHLGGTAALPEYATMTELEGPAPARNA
;
A
#
# COMPACT_ATOMS: atom_id res chain seq x y z
N MET A 1 50.39 1.87 -20.85
CA MET A 1 49.33 0.88 -21.17
C MET A 1 48.85 0.11 -19.95
N THR A 2 49.73 -0.41 -19.08
CA THR A 2 49.36 -1.14 -17.86
C THR A 2 48.49 -0.35 -16.89
N TRP A 3 48.84 0.91 -16.59
CA TRP A 3 48.04 1.78 -15.71
C TRP A 3 46.61 2.01 -16.23
N LEU A 4 46.43 2.15 -17.54
CA LEU A 4 45.09 2.28 -18.13
C LEU A 4 44.27 1.00 -17.96
N ALA A 5 44.89 -0.17 -18.17
CA ALA A 5 44.22 -1.45 -17.97
C ALA A 5 43.83 -1.67 -16.50
N VAL A 6 44.71 -1.28 -15.56
CA VAL A 6 44.42 -1.35 -14.12
C VAL A 6 43.27 -0.41 -13.74
N CYS A 7 43.30 0.86 -14.19
CA CYS A 7 42.21 1.80 -13.94
C CYS A 7 40.88 1.31 -14.52
N ALA A 8 40.90 0.76 -15.73
CA ALA A 8 39.71 0.18 -16.36
C ALA A 8 39.18 -1.02 -15.56
N ALA A 9 40.05 -1.94 -15.12
CA ALA A 9 39.66 -3.08 -14.31
C ALA A 9 39.04 -2.66 -12.96
N VAL A 10 39.63 -1.66 -12.29
CA VAL A 10 39.08 -1.10 -11.04
C VAL A 10 37.72 -0.47 -11.29
N ALA A 11 37.56 0.33 -12.34
CA ALA A 11 36.29 0.96 -12.70
C ALA A 11 35.20 -0.07 -13.00
N VAL A 12 35.51 -1.12 -13.76
CA VAL A 12 34.57 -2.22 -14.06
C VAL A 12 34.18 -2.96 -12.79
N THR A 13 35.13 -3.27 -11.92
CA THR A 13 34.86 -3.99 -10.67
C THR A 13 33.97 -3.15 -9.74
N ALA A 14 34.27 -1.85 -9.60
CA ALA A 14 33.45 -0.92 -8.83
C ALA A 14 32.04 -0.79 -9.41
N PHE A 15 31.91 -0.75 -10.74
CA PHE A 15 30.62 -0.70 -11.42
C PHE A 15 29.79 -1.97 -11.18
N LEU A 16 30.40 -3.16 -11.32
CA LEU A 16 29.73 -4.44 -11.05
C LEU A 16 29.29 -4.55 -9.59
N ALA A 17 30.13 -4.16 -8.65
CA ALA A 17 29.77 -4.12 -7.23
C ALA A 17 28.59 -3.18 -6.98
N TRP A 18 28.62 -1.97 -7.53
CA TRP A 18 27.53 -1.00 -7.41
C TRP A 18 26.21 -1.53 -8.00
N ALA A 19 26.26 -2.18 -9.17
CA ALA A 19 25.10 -2.79 -9.81
C ALA A 19 24.51 -3.92 -8.95
N TYR A 20 25.36 -4.77 -8.39
CA TYR A 20 24.97 -5.85 -7.48
C TYR A 20 24.29 -5.31 -6.21
N PHE A 21 24.89 -4.32 -5.54
CA PHE A 21 24.27 -3.68 -4.36
C PHE A 21 22.93 -3.03 -4.69
N THR A 22 22.82 -2.40 -5.86
CA THR A 22 21.57 -1.77 -6.32
C THR A 22 20.48 -2.80 -6.57
N ALA A 23 20.81 -3.92 -7.23
CA ALA A 23 19.88 -5.02 -7.47
C ALA A 23 19.38 -5.64 -6.15
N GLN A 24 20.29 -5.90 -5.21
CA GLN A 24 19.92 -6.47 -3.90
C GLN A 24 19.08 -5.50 -3.06
N ARG A 25 19.33 -4.19 -3.17
CA ARG A 25 18.50 -3.16 -2.53
C ARG A 25 17.10 -3.12 -3.13
N LEU A 26 16.98 -3.24 -4.45
CA LEU A 26 15.70 -3.25 -5.13
C LEU A 26 14.86 -4.48 -4.74
N ASP A 27 15.46 -5.66 -4.70
CA ASP A 27 14.79 -6.90 -4.28
C ASP A 27 14.23 -6.79 -2.85
N ARG A 28 15.01 -6.23 -1.93
CA ARG A 28 14.55 -5.96 -0.56
C ARG A 28 13.36 -5.00 -0.51
N LEU A 29 13.33 -3.98 -1.38
CA LEU A 29 12.21 -3.04 -1.46
C LEU A 29 10.96 -3.70 -2.03
N HIS A 30 11.08 -4.53 -3.07
CA HIS A 30 9.95 -5.30 -3.60
C HIS A 30 9.36 -6.22 -2.53
N MET A 31 10.19 -7.01 -1.84
CA MET A 31 9.72 -7.83 -0.73
C MET A 31 9.07 -7.02 0.39
N ARG A 32 9.52 -5.77 0.63
CA ARG A 32 8.89 -4.90 1.64
C ARG A 32 7.50 -4.45 1.19
N VAL A 33 7.34 -4.05 -0.07
CA VAL A 33 6.04 -3.68 -0.65
C VAL A 33 5.06 -4.85 -0.62
N ASP A 34 5.51 -6.06 -0.98
CA ASP A 34 4.65 -7.24 -0.96
C ASP A 34 4.17 -7.55 0.47
N ARG A 35 5.08 -7.50 1.46
CA ARG A 35 4.72 -7.70 2.87
C ARG A 35 3.77 -6.64 3.41
N THR A 36 3.98 -5.36 3.08
CA THR A 36 3.07 -4.29 3.54
C THR A 36 1.72 -4.36 2.84
N ARG A 37 1.67 -4.80 1.57
CA ARG A 37 0.42 -5.08 0.86
C ARG A 37 -0.35 -6.23 1.52
N ASP A 38 0.32 -7.33 1.86
CA ASP A 38 -0.32 -8.46 2.52
C ASP A 38 -0.84 -8.08 3.92
N ALA A 39 -0.11 -7.23 4.65
CA ALA A 39 -0.56 -6.66 5.91
C ALA A 39 -1.78 -5.73 5.74
N LEU A 40 -1.81 -4.93 4.67
CA LEU A 40 -2.96 -4.10 4.31
C LEU A 40 -4.18 -4.95 3.98
N GLN A 41 -4.01 -6.01 3.17
CA GLN A 41 -5.10 -6.94 2.87
C GLN A 41 -5.68 -7.54 4.16
N ALA A 42 -4.83 -8.05 5.06
CA ALA A 42 -5.28 -8.61 6.34
C ALA A 42 -6.02 -7.59 7.22
N ALA A 43 -5.60 -6.32 7.22
CA ALA A 43 -6.28 -5.26 7.96
C ALA A 43 -7.68 -4.97 7.39
N LEU A 44 -7.82 -4.92 6.07
CA LEU A 44 -9.10 -4.71 5.37
C LEU A 44 -10.06 -5.89 5.60
N ASP A 45 -9.57 -7.13 5.49
CA ASP A 45 -10.36 -8.34 5.71
C ASP A 45 -10.84 -8.39 7.17
N ARG A 46 -9.98 -8.05 8.13
CA ARG A 46 -10.35 -7.94 9.55
C ARG A 46 -11.44 -6.89 9.78
N ARG A 47 -11.35 -5.73 9.12
CA ARG A 47 -12.39 -4.69 9.19
C ARG A 47 -13.72 -5.21 8.65
N CYS A 48 -13.72 -5.86 7.49
CA CYS A 48 -14.92 -6.47 6.90
C CYS A 48 -15.55 -7.49 7.87
N ALA A 49 -14.74 -8.36 8.47
CA ALA A 49 -15.20 -9.34 9.45
C ALA A 49 -15.83 -8.70 10.69
N VAL A 50 -15.24 -7.62 11.23
CA VAL A 50 -15.80 -6.87 12.37
C VAL A 50 -17.12 -6.21 11.99
N VAL A 51 -17.21 -5.57 10.82
CA VAL A 51 -18.45 -4.96 10.32
C VAL A 51 -19.55 -6.02 10.15
N ALA A 52 -19.22 -7.16 9.53
CA ALA A 52 -20.17 -8.26 9.31
C ALA A 52 -20.70 -8.90 10.61
N ALA A 53 -19.87 -8.93 11.66
CA ALA A 53 -20.22 -9.47 12.97
C ALA A 53 -21.07 -8.48 13.79
N THR A 54 -20.74 -7.19 13.73
CA THR A 54 -21.34 -6.16 14.60
C THR A 54 -22.56 -5.47 13.98
N LEU A 55 -22.63 -5.38 12.64
CA LEU A 55 -23.68 -4.66 11.91
C LEU A 55 -24.34 -5.60 10.89
N PRO A 56 -25.41 -6.32 11.28
CA PRO A 56 -26.09 -7.26 10.40
C PRO A 56 -26.58 -6.64 9.08
N ALA A 57 -26.98 -5.37 9.11
CA ALA A 57 -27.42 -4.62 7.93
C ALA A 57 -26.35 -4.45 6.85
N LEU A 58 -25.05 -4.54 7.21
CA LEU A 58 -23.92 -4.40 6.28
C LEU A 58 -23.21 -5.73 6.01
N ARG A 59 -23.72 -6.86 6.54
CA ARG A 59 -23.02 -8.15 6.51
C ARG A 59 -22.72 -8.62 5.09
N ASP A 60 -23.70 -8.59 4.21
CA ASP A 60 -23.53 -9.09 2.84
C ASP A 60 -22.61 -8.18 2.04
N GLN A 61 -22.72 -6.87 2.23
CA GLN A 61 -21.80 -5.90 1.61
C GLN A 61 -20.37 -6.08 2.12
N ALA A 62 -20.17 -6.29 3.42
CA ALA A 62 -18.86 -6.52 4.02
C ALA A 62 -18.22 -7.81 3.49
N ARG A 63 -18.98 -8.91 3.38
CA ARG A 63 -18.50 -10.17 2.78
C ARG A 63 -18.16 -10.04 1.30
N ALA A 64 -19.02 -9.40 0.52
CA ALA A 64 -18.76 -9.14 -0.90
C ALA A 64 -17.57 -8.19 -1.13
N THR A 65 -17.18 -7.44 -0.11
CA THR A 65 -15.99 -6.58 -0.10
C THR A 65 -14.76 -7.43 0.25
N GLU A 66 -14.84 -8.24 1.31
CA GLU A 66 -13.82 -9.22 1.74
C GLU A 66 -13.40 -10.22 0.65
N GLU A 67 -14.34 -10.68 -0.18
CA GLU A 67 -14.06 -11.60 -1.29
C GLU A 67 -13.13 -11.02 -2.36
N VAL A 68 -13.05 -9.69 -2.47
CA VAL A 68 -12.17 -9.03 -3.43
C VAL A 68 -10.75 -9.01 -2.86
N ARG A 69 -9.79 -9.55 -3.61
CA ARG A 69 -8.38 -9.52 -3.18
C ARG A 69 -7.71 -8.19 -3.55
N LEU A 70 -6.72 -7.77 -2.76
CA LEU A 70 -5.87 -6.63 -3.08
C LEU A 70 -4.86 -7.03 -4.17
N ASP A 71 -5.18 -6.73 -5.43
CA ASP A 71 -4.30 -7.03 -6.57
C ASP A 71 -3.20 -5.96 -6.71
N PRO A 72 -1.91 -6.33 -6.85
CA PRO A 72 -0.83 -5.36 -6.97
C PRO A 72 -0.86 -4.52 -8.26
N ARG A 73 -1.62 -4.94 -9.29
CA ARG A 73 -1.82 -4.21 -10.56
C ARG A 73 -3.13 -3.42 -10.59
N ASP A 74 -4.08 -3.74 -9.72
CA ASP A 74 -5.35 -3.00 -9.59
C ASP A 74 -5.79 -2.94 -8.12
N ILE A 75 -5.02 -2.17 -7.34
CA ILE A 75 -5.31 -1.93 -5.93
C ILE A 75 -6.62 -1.14 -5.79
N ALA A 76 -6.88 -0.25 -6.75
CA ALA A 76 -8.04 0.62 -6.77
C ALA A 76 -9.36 -0.17 -6.81
N HIS A 77 -9.41 -1.36 -7.41
CA HIS A 77 -10.61 -2.21 -7.41
C HIS A 77 -11.08 -2.59 -6.02
N ARG A 78 -10.17 -3.04 -5.14
CA ARG A 78 -10.49 -3.35 -3.74
C ARG A 78 -10.84 -2.09 -2.96
N LEU A 79 -10.08 -1.00 -3.15
CA LEU A 79 -10.27 0.25 -2.41
C LEU A 79 -11.60 0.94 -2.73
N ARG A 80 -12.09 0.88 -3.98
CA ARG A 80 -13.43 1.39 -4.34
C ARG A 80 -14.56 0.69 -3.56
N ARG A 81 -14.42 -0.63 -3.33
CA ARG A 81 -15.39 -1.40 -2.52
C ARG A 81 -15.30 -1.01 -1.04
N GLU A 82 -14.08 -0.82 -0.53
CA GLU A 82 -13.85 -0.32 0.84
C GLU A 82 -14.42 1.08 1.07
N ASP A 83 -14.26 1.99 0.11
CA ASP A 83 -14.85 3.34 0.19
C ASP A 83 -16.39 3.27 0.20
N ALA A 84 -16.98 2.40 -0.64
CA ALA A 84 -18.43 2.18 -0.62
C ALA A 84 -18.91 1.59 0.72
N LEU A 85 -18.13 0.69 1.33
CA LEU A 85 -18.38 0.14 2.66
C LEU A 85 -18.26 1.21 3.75
N SER A 86 -17.24 2.07 3.69
CA SER A 86 -17.07 3.22 4.61
C SER A 86 -18.29 4.14 4.58
N VAL A 87 -18.76 4.52 3.39
CA VAL A 87 -19.95 5.38 3.24
C VAL A 87 -21.19 4.73 3.86
N ALA A 88 -21.40 3.44 3.63
CA ALA A 88 -22.52 2.70 4.20
C ALA A 88 -22.40 2.58 5.74
N LEU A 89 -21.20 2.34 6.25
CA LEU A 89 -20.88 2.29 7.68
C LEU A 89 -21.22 3.61 8.38
N THR A 90 -20.80 4.75 7.82
CA THR A 90 -21.11 6.07 8.37
C THR A 90 -22.62 6.34 8.42
N ARG A 91 -23.40 5.89 7.43
CA ARG A 91 -24.86 6.05 7.42
C ARG A 91 -25.51 5.25 8.55
N VAL A 92 -25.18 3.96 8.66
CA VAL A 92 -25.71 3.08 9.70
C VAL A 92 -25.32 3.58 11.10
N GLN A 93 -24.08 4.04 11.29
CA GLN A 93 -23.64 4.60 12.57
C GLN A 93 -24.41 5.86 12.97
N LYS A 94 -24.79 6.71 12.02
CA LYS A 94 -25.62 7.90 12.27
C LYS A 94 -27.06 7.51 12.66
N GLU A 95 -27.62 6.50 12.01
CA GLU A 95 -28.95 5.98 12.31
C GLU A 95 -28.99 5.25 13.66
N CYS A 96 -27.92 4.55 14.03
CA CYS A 96 -27.75 3.82 15.28
C CYS A 96 -27.01 4.64 16.35
N ALA A 97 -27.26 5.96 16.42
CA ALA A 97 -26.69 6.85 17.43
C ALA A 97 -27.01 6.34 18.85
N GLY A 98 -26.04 5.66 19.48
CA GLY A 98 -26.24 4.93 20.74
C GLY A 98 -25.78 3.47 20.73
N SER A 99 -25.08 3.01 19.69
CA SER A 99 -24.48 1.67 19.64
C SER A 99 -23.65 1.33 20.88
N ALA A 100 -23.67 0.06 21.30
CA ALA A 100 -22.94 -0.42 22.47
C ALA A 100 -21.45 -0.03 22.41
N PRO A 101 -20.85 0.42 23.53
CA PRO A 101 -19.48 0.95 23.55
C PRO A 101 -18.43 -0.07 23.07
N GLU A 102 -18.67 -1.37 23.28
CA GLU A 102 -17.81 -2.46 22.81
C GLU A 102 -17.76 -2.55 21.27
N VAL A 103 -18.92 -2.41 20.62
CA VAL A 103 -19.02 -2.39 19.14
C VAL A 103 -18.25 -1.20 18.58
N ALA A 104 -18.46 -0.01 19.16
CA ALA A 104 -17.75 1.19 18.74
C ALA A 104 -16.23 1.08 18.90
N HIS A 105 -15.77 0.43 19.98
CA HIS A 105 -14.34 0.19 20.20
C HIS A 105 -13.75 -0.77 19.15
N SER A 106 -14.44 -1.89 18.88
CA SER A 106 -13.98 -2.88 17.88
C SER A 106 -13.88 -2.30 16.47
N LEU A 107 -14.82 -1.42 16.09
CA LEU A 107 -14.81 -0.74 14.79
C LEU A 107 -13.66 0.26 14.70
N ARG A 108 -13.45 1.08 15.73
CA ARG A 108 -12.33 2.05 15.79
C ARG A 108 -10.97 1.38 15.77
N ASP A 109 -10.81 0.26 16.47
CA ASP A 109 -9.59 -0.53 16.47
C ASP A 109 -9.30 -1.11 15.07
N ALA A 110 -10.33 -1.64 14.39
CA ALA A 110 -10.20 -2.10 13.00
C ALA A 110 -9.83 -0.95 12.04
N GLU A 111 -10.48 0.21 12.15
CA GLU A 111 -10.19 1.41 11.36
C GLU A 111 -8.75 1.90 11.56
N THR A 112 -8.30 1.94 12.82
CA THR A 112 -6.92 2.34 13.17
C THR A 112 -5.88 1.42 12.52
N ARG A 113 -6.12 0.10 12.52
CA ARG A 113 -5.22 -0.86 11.85
C ARG A 113 -5.17 -0.63 10.34
N VAL A 114 -6.31 -0.37 9.71
CA VAL A 114 -6.36 -0.08 8.26
C VAL A 114 -5.58 1.21 7.94
N PHE A 115 -5.77 2.27 8.72
CA PHE A 115 -5.03 3.52 8.55
C PHE A 115 -3.52 3.32 8.65
N LEU A 116 -3.05 2.59 9.67
CA LEU A 116 -1.63 2.29 9.83
C LEU A 116 -1.07 1.44 8.68
N ALA A 117 -1.82 0.43 8.24
CA ALA A 117 -1.40 -0.44 7.15
C ALA A 117 -1.31 0.32 5.81
N LEU A 118 -2.27 1.20 5.52
CA LEU A 118 -2.23 2.08 4.34
C LEU A 118 -1.00 3.00 4.36
N ARG A 119 -0.70 3.59 5.52
CA ARG A 119 0.48 4.45 5.66
C ARG A 119 1.77 3.67 5.40
N PHE A 120 1.95 2.51 6.03
CA PHE A 120 3.15 1.69 5.81
C PHE A 120 3.27 1.17 4.38
N TYR A 121 2.13 0.85 3.75
CA TYR A 121 2.10 0.51 2.33
C TYR A 121 2.59 1.69 1.46
N ASN A 122 2.00 2.87 1.63
CA ASN A 122 2.37 4.07 0.85
C ASN A 122 3.82 4.52 1.08
N GLU A 123 4.36 4.32 2.28
CA GLU A 123 5.77 4.55 2.58
C GLU A 123 6.67 3.57 1.80
N ALA A 124 6.34 2.28 1.79
CA ALA A 124 7.07 1.28 1.02
C ALA A 124 7.00 1.55 -0.50
N VAL A 125 5.85 2.00 -1.01
CA VAL A 125 5.68 2.43 -2.41
C VAL A 125 6.57 3.62 -2.73
N SER A 126 6.60 4.62 -1.84
CA SER A 126 7.44 5.81 -1.99
C SER A 126 8.93 5.47 -2.03
N ASP A 127 9.41 4.62 -1.11
CA ASP A 127 10.80 4.15 -1.08
C ASP A 127 11.19 3.43 -2.38
N THR A 128 10.29 2.59 -2.88
CA THR A 128 10.48 1.82 -4.12
C THR A 128 10.52 2.74 -5.34
N ARG A 129 9.58 3.70 -5.43
CA ARG A 129 9.56 4.69 -6.52
C ARG A 129 10.79 5.60 -6.48
N ALA A 130 11.22 6.05 -5.29
CA ALA A 130 12.40 6.90 -5.14
C ALA A 130 13.68 6.24 -5.66
N LEU A 131 13.84 4.92 -5.47
CA LEU A 131 14.98 4.18 -6.01
C LEU A 131 14.85 3.92 -7.52
N ARG A 132 13.67 3.46 -7.98
CA ARG A 132 13.44 3.09 -9.38
C ARG A 132 13.45 4.29 -10.33
N LEU A 133 13.11 5.49 -9.85
CA LEU A 133 13.12 6.72 -10.64
C LEU A 133 14.50 7.38 -10.74
N ARG A 134 15.54 6.85 -10.07
CA ARG A 134 16.91 7.38 -10.20
C ARG A 134 17.44 7.20 -11.62
N PRO A 135 18.08 8.22 -12.20
CA PRO A 135 18.48 8.21 -13.61
C PRO A 135 19.44 7.08 -13.97
N LEU A 136 20.40 6.75 -13.09
CA LEU A 136 21.34 5.64 -13.30
C LEU A 136 20.63 4.27 -13.28
N VAL A 137 19.66 4.07 -12.38
CA VAL A 137 18.90 2.82 -12.26
C VAL A 137 17.98 2.63 -13.46
N ARG A 138 17.35 3.73 -13.92
CA ARG A 138 16.49 3.75 -15.10
C ARG A 138 17.27 3.53 -16.39
N ALA A 139 18.43 4.18 -16.55
CA ALA A 139 19.28 4.06 -17.73
C ALA A 139 19.85 2.64 -17.89
N LEU A 140 20.18 1.99 -16.78
CA LEU A 140 20.73 0.63 -16.78
C LEU A 140 19.65 -0.47 -16.71
N HIS A 141 18.37 -0.10 -16.72
CA HIS A 141 17.24 -1.03 -16.66
C HIS A 141 17.30 -2.03 -15.49
N LEU A 142 18.03 -1.69 -14.42
CA LEU A 142 18.24 -2.51 -13.22
C LEU A 142 16.94 -2.76 -12.45
N GLY A 143 15.92 -1.93 -12.70
CA GLY A 143 14.57 -2.04 -12.16
C GLY A 143 13.69 -3.14 -12.78
N GLY A 144 14.13 -3.75 -13.88
CA GLY A 144 13.31 -4.63 -14.71
C GLY A 144 12.10 -3.93 -15.36
N THR A 145 11.24 -4.72 -16.00
CA THR A 145 10.01 -4.27 -16.68
C THR A 145 8.77 -4.29 -15.78
N ALA A 146 8.92 -4.57 -14.49
CA ALA A 146 7.80 -4.62 -13.55
C ALA A 146 7.03 -3.28 -13.52
N ALA A 147 5.71 -3.30 -13.41
CA ALA A 147 4.93 -2.08 -13.25
C ALA A 147 5.38 -1.30 -12.01
N LEU A 148 5.24 0.03 -12.02
CA LEU A 148 5.51 0.84 -10.83
C LEU A 148 4.38 0.60 -9.81
N PRO A 149 4.67 0.34 -8.54
CA PRO A 149 3.63 0.10 -7.53
C PRO A 149 2.76 1.35 -7.40
N GLU A 150 1.44 1.15 -7.26
CA GLU A 150 0.45 2.23 -7.16
C GLU A 150 0.22 2.65 -5.71
N TYR A 151 -0.16 3.92 -5.49
CA TYR A 151 -0.50 4.40 -4.14
C TYR A 151 -1.90 3.94 -3.76
N ALA A 152 -2.10 3.59 -2.50
CA ALA A 152 -3.40 3.24 -1.94
C ALA A 152 -4.02 4.45 -1.25
N THR A 153 -5.16 4.92 -1.75
CA THR A 153 -5.92 6.05 -1.19
C THR A 153 -7.33 5.60 -0.81
N MET A 154 -7.77 5.93 0.41
CA MET A 154 -9.16 5.76 0.87
C MET A 154 -9.73 7.12 1.23
N THR A 155 -10.94 7.40 0.76
CA THR A 155 -11.59 8.71 0.88
C THR A 155 -11.78 9.14 2.34
N GLU A 156 -11.99 8.18 3.24
CA GLU A 156 -12.16 8.41 4.68
C GLU A 156 -10.88 8.91 5.39
N LEU A 157 -9.71 8.65 4.78
CA LEU A 157 -8.39 8.90 5.38
C LEU A 157 -7.61 10.02 4.68
N GLU A 158 -8.11 10.50 3.53
CA GLU A 158 -7.76 11.81 3.01
C GLU A 158 -8.43 12.87 3.89
N GLY A 159 -7.66 13.52 4.77
CA GLY A 159 -8.09 14.79 5.36
C GLY A 159 -8.55 15.76 4.26
N PRO A 160 -9.39 16.77 4.58
CA PRO A 160 -10.00 17.64 3.58
C PRO A 160 -8.97 18.11 2.57
N ALA A 161 -9.19 17.79 1.29
CA ALA A 161 -8.28 18.10 0.21
C ALA A 161 -7.80 19.55 0.33
N PRO A 162 -6.49 19.84 0.23
CA PRO A 162 -6.02 21.22 0.28
C PRO A 162 -6.76 21.98 -0.82
N ALA A 163 -7.46 23.04 -0.42
CA ALA A 163 -8.20 23.91 -1.31
C ALA A 163 -7.28 24.28 -2.48
N ARG A 164 -7.61 23.77 -3.67
CA ARG A 164 -6.87 24.04 -4.88
C ARG A 164 -7.18 25.49 -5.22
N ASN A 165 -6.30 26.41 -4.79
CA ASN A 165 -6.42 27.84 -5.10
C ASN A 165 -6.53 27.99 -6.62
N ALA A 166 -7.68 28.52 -7.04
CA ALA A 166 -7.98 28.93 -8.40
C ALA A 166 -7.19 30.21 -8.76
#